data_AF-A0A2N1JID6-F1
#
_entry.id   AF-A0A2N1JID6-F1
#
_cell.length_a   1.000
_cell.length_b   1.000
_cell.length_c   1.000
_cell.angle_alpha   90.00
_cell.angle_beta   90.00
_cell.angle_gamma   90.00
#
_symmetry.space_group_name_H-M   'P 1'
#
loop_
_entity.id
_entity.type
_entity.pdbx_description
1 polymer ?
#
loop_
_entity_poly.entity_id
_entity_poly.type
_entity_poly.pdbx_seq_one_letter_code
_entity_poly.pdbx_strand_id
1 'polypeptide(L)'
;MSDRIALDFDTARQHAARVGRVRTDVVRAQEAAGSLDLAGGAFGLMCSFLVPPAVAVSAVAVGTISSVSSLLGRAERELRAVVADFETMEEDFAGRYRQLQAELGGRR
;
A
#
# COMPACT_ATOMS: atom_id res chain seq x y z
N MET A 1 -3.87 -13.01 32.67
CA MET A 1 -4.07 -13.31 31.23
C MET A 1 -3.19 -12.34 30.47
N SER A 2 -2.09 -12.82 29.90
CA SER A 2 -1.16 -11.95 29.15
C SER A 2 -1.73 -11.74 27.76
N ASP A 3 -1.96 -10.48 27.40
CA ASP A 3 -2.38 -10.07 26.07
C ASP A 3 -1.22 -10.37 25.11
N ARG A 4 -1.20 -11.58 24.56
CA ARG A 4 -0.17 -12.01 23.62
C ARG A 4 -0.53 -11.37 22.29
N ILE A 5 0.21 -10.33 21.92
CA ILE A 5 0.27 -9.84 20.56
C ILE A 5 0.87 -10.98 19.72
N ALA A 6 0.01 -11.87 19.23
CA ALA A 6 0.35 -12.85 18.21
C ALA A 6 0.13 -12.17 16.86
N LEU A 7 1.22 -11.70 16.26
CA LEU A 7 1.16 -11.12 14.91
C LEU A 7 1.00 -12.27 13.91
N ASP A 8 -0.17 -12.33 13.28
CA ASP A 8 -0.40 -13.20 12.14
C ASP A 8 0.22 -12.56 10.89
N PHE A 9 1.42 -12.99 10.55
CA PHE A 9 2.17 -12.49 9.39
C PHE A 9 1.47 -12.82 8.06
N ASP A 10 0.67 -13.88 7.99
CA ASP A 10 -0.11 -14.17 6.79
C ASP A 10 -1.26 -13.17 6.62
N THR A 11 -1.93 -12.79 7.72
CA THR A 11 -2.90 -11.70 7.71
C THR A 11 -2.25 -10.36 7.34
N ALA A 12 -1.04 -10.06 7.84
CA ALA A 12 -0.30 -8.86 7.48
C ALA A 12 0.09 -8.82 5.99
N ARG A 13 0.59 -9.93 5.44
CA ARG A 13 0.89 -10.07 4.00
C ARG A 13 -0.36 -9.92 3.13
N GLN A 14 -1.48 -10.53 3.53
CA GLN A 14 -2.76 -10.37 2.84
C GLN A 14 -3.24 -8.92 2.85
N HIS A 15 -3.06 -8.21 3.95
CA HIS A 15 -3.41 -6.80 4.07
C HIS A 15 -2.54 -5.93 3.14
N ALA A 16 -1.22 -6.14 3.15
CA ALA A 16 -0.30 -5.45 2.24
C ALA A 16 -0.68 -5.70 0.75
N ALA A 17 -1.01 -6.94 0.39
CA ALA A 17 -1.49 -7.27 -0.95
C ALA A 17 -2.83 -6.58 -1.30
N ARG A 18 -3.74 -6.44 -0.32
CA ARG A 18 -4.99 -5.70 -0.49
C ARG A 18 -4.74 -4.21 -0.73
N VAL A 19 -3.83 -3.59 0.02
CA VAL A 19 -3.42 -2.19 -0.17
C VAL A 19 -2.82 -1.98 -1.56
N GLY A 20 -1.96 -2.89 -2.01
CA GLY A 20 -1.39 -2.85 -3.36
C GLY A 20 -2.46 -2.87 -4.47
N ARG A 21 -3.50 -3.70 -4.33
CA ARG A 21 -4.63 -3.74 -5.27
C ARG A 21 -5.40 -2.42 -5.31
N VAL A 22 -5.73 -1.85 -4.14
CA VAL A 22 -6.41 -0.55 -4.06
C VAL A 22 -5.58 0.54 -4.73
N ARG A 23 -4.26 0.54 -4.53
CA ARG A 23 -3.36 1.48 -5.22
C ARG A 23 -3.46 1.35 -6.74
N THR A 24 -3.46 0.13 -7.28
CA THR A 24 -3.60 -0.11 -8.73
C THR A 24 -4.94 0.43 -9.26
N ASP A 25 -6.03 0.24 -8.54
CA ASP A 25 -7.34 0.76 -8.95
C ASP A 25 -7.39 2.29 -8.92
N VAL A 26 -6.75 2.91 -7.92
CA VAL A 26 -6.58 4.37 -7.82
C VAL A 26 -5.76 4.93 -8.99
N VAL A 27 -4.69 4.23 -9.40
CA VAL A 27 -3.89 4.62 -10.59
C VAL A 27 -4.73 4.51 -11.87
N ARG A 28 -5.51 3.44 -12.05
CA ARG A 28 -6.40 3.30 -13.21
C ARG A 28 -7.47 4.40 -13.25
N ALA A 29 -8.04 4.76 -12.10
CA ALA A 29 -8.99 5.86 -12.01
C ALA A 29 -8.34 7.20 -12.38
N GLN A 30 -7.08 7.42 -11.99
CA GLN A 30 -6.29 8.59 -12.39
C GLN A 30 -6.05 8.63 -13.90
N GLU A 31 -5.65 7.51 -14.50
CA GLU A 31 -5.44 7.38 -15.95
C GLU A 31 -6.73 7.62 -16.72
N ALA A 32 -7.85 7.05 -16.27
CA ALA A 32 -9.17 7.27 -16.87
C ALA A 32 -9.58 8.75 -16.80
N ALA A 33 -9.38 9.41 -15.64
CA ALA A 33 -9.65 10.83 -15.47
C ALA A 33 -8.76 11.71 -16.37
N GLY A 34 -7.50 11.32 -16.57
CA GLY A 34 -6.56 12.01 -17.46
C GLY A 34 -6.83 11.78 -18.95
N SER A 35 -7.46 10.67 -19.32
CA SER A 35 -7.83 10.34 -20.71
C SER A 35 -9.12 11.01 -21.21
N LEU A 36 -9.84 11.73 -20.34
CA LEU A 36 -11.06 12.44 -20.71
C LEU A 36 -10.72 13.60 -21.65
N ASP A 37 -11.01 13.43 -22.94
CA ASP A 37 -10.91 14.49 -23.94
C ASP A 37 -12.11 15.44 -23.84
N LEU A 38 -12.10 16.29 -22.80
CA LEU A 38 -13.14 17.30 -22.57
C LEU A 38 -12.99 18.52 -23.49
N ALA A 39 -11.79 18.76 -24.01
CA ALA A 39 -11.50 19.89 -24.89
C ALA A 39 -11.69 19.54 -26.39
N GLY A 40 -11.63 18.26 -26.75
CA GLY A 40 -11.85 17.76 -28.10
C GLY A 40 -13.25 17.17 -28.34
N GLY A 41 -13.51 16.82 -29.60
CA GLY A 41 -14.74 16.14 -30.03
C GLY A 41 -16.03 16.95 -29.91
N ALA A 42 -17.17 16.24 -29.88
CA ALA A 42 -18.51 16.84 -29.82
C ALA A 42 -18.80 17.57 -28.50
N PHE A 43 -18.13 17.19 -27.39
CA PHE A 43 -18.27 17.86 -26.09
C PHE A 43 -17.54 19.22 -26.08
N GLY A 44 -16.33 19.29 -26.64
CA GLY A 44 -15.64 20.57 -26.84
C GLY A 44 -16.41 21.54 -27.75
N LEU A 45 -17.21 21.03 -28.68
CA LEU A 45 -18.06 21.84 -29.56
C LEU A 45 -19.39 22.28 -28.92
N MET A 46 -20.02 21.42 -28.12
CA MET A 46 -21.35 21.68 -27.53
C MET A 46 -21.30 22.25 -26.11
N CYS A 47 -20.24 21.98 -25.36
CA CYS A 47 -20.13 22.25 -23.93
C CYS A 47 -18.84 23.01 -23.57
N SER A 48 -18.23 23.73 -24.53
CA SER A 48 -16.97 24.48 -24.35
C SER A 48 -16.95 25.39 -23.13
N PHE A 49 -18.09 26.00 -22.77
CA PHE A 49 -18.22 26.88 -21.61
C PHE A 49 -18.04 26.15 -20.27
N LEU A 50 -18.32 24.85 -20.23
CA LEU A 50 -18.23 24.01 -19.03
C LEU A 50 -16.85 23.36 -18.89
N VAL A 51 -16.03 23.39 -19.95
CA VAL A 51 -14.70 22.75 -19.97
C VAL A 51 -13.74 23.39 -18.96
N PRO A 52 -13.57 24.73 -18.88
CA PRO A 52 -12.66 25.33 -17.90
C PRO A 52 -12.98 24.98 -16.44
N PRO A 53 -14.23 25.10 -15.94
CA PRO A 53 -14.52 24.71 -14.55
C PRO A 53 -14.42 23.20 -14.33
N ALA A 54 -14.78 22.36 -15.32
CA ALA A 54 -14.62 20.91 -15.21
C ALA A 54 -13.14 20.50 -15.12
N VAL A 55 -12.26 21.12 -15.92
CA VAL A 55 -10.81 20.85 -15.89
C VAL A 55 -10.21 21.25 -14.54
N ALA A 56 -10.63 22.38 -13.96
CA ALA A 56 -10.16 22.81 -12.65
C ALA A 56 -10.52 21.81 -11.53
N VAL A 57 -11.77 21.31 -11.52
CA VAL A 57 -12.21 20.29 -10.55
C VAL A 57 -11.49 18.96 -10.78
N SER A 58 -11.32 18.54 -12.03
CA SER A 58 -10.58 17.32 -12.38
C SER A 58 -9.12 17.39 -11.94
N ALA A 59 -8.46 18.55 -12.05
CA ALA A 59 -7.09 18.73 -11.60
C ALA A 59 -6.96 18.56 -10.08
N VAL A 60 -7.90 19.11 -9.30
CA VAL A 60 -7.94 18.94 -7.84
C VAL A 60 -8.21 17.49 -7.46
N ALA A 61 -9.16 16.83 -8.13
CA ALA A 61 -9.46 15.42 -7.90
C ALA A 61 -8.23 14.54 -8.20
N VAL A 62 -7.56 14.74 -9.34
CA VAL A 62 -6.33 14.02 -9.72
C VAL A 62 -5.20 14.27 -8.72
N GLY A 63 -5.01 15.51 -8.24
CA GLY A 63 -4.00 15.81 -7.22
C GLY A 63 -4.27 15.11 -5.88
N THR A 64 -5.54 15.03 -5.48
CA THR A 64 -5.97 14.33 -4.26
C THR A 64 -5.75 12.81 -4.38
N ILE A 65 -6.15 12.24 -5.51
CA ILE A 65 -5.98 10.81 -5.85
C ILE A 65 -4.48 10.44 -5.86
N SER A 66 -3.64 11.29 -6.46
CA SER A 66 -2.17 11.11 -6.47
C SER A 66 -1.59 11.12 -5.06
N SER A 67 -2.04 12.04 -4.20
CA SER A 67 -1.60 12.12 -2.81
C SER A 67 -1.96 10.86 -2.03
N VAL A 68 -3.20 10.37 -2.17
CA VAL A 68 -3.66 9.11 -1.56
C VAL A 68 -2.86 7.91 -2.08
N SER A 69 -2.61 7.83 -3.39
CA SER A 69 -1.77 6.79 -3.98
C SER A 69 -0.36 6.77 -3.38
N SER A 70 0.23 7.94 -3.16
CA SER A 70 1.56 8.06 -2.54
C SER A 70 1.59 7.59 -1.09
N LEU A 71 0.53 7.87 -0.31
CA LEU A 71 0.37 7.45 1.07
C LEU A 71 0.14 5.94 1.17
N LEU A 72 -0.72 5.38 0.30
CA LEU A 72 -0.94 3.95 0.21
C LEU A 72 0.36 3.22 -0.17
N GLY A 73 1.13 3.76 -1.12
CA GLY A 73 2.43 3.19 -1.48
C GLY A 73 3.47 3.26 -0.35
N ARG A 74 3.41 4.28 0.51
CA ARG A 74 4.22 4.34 1.75
C ARG A 74 3.78 3.28 2.75
N ALA A 75 2.48 3.22 3.06
CA ALA A 75 1.92 2.26 3.98
C ALA A 75 2.21 0.81 3.56
N GLU A 76 2.09 0.50 2.27
CA GLU A 76 2.41 -0.82 1.72
C GLU A 76 3.89 -1.19 1.93
N ARG A 77 4.82 -0.23 1.76
CA ARG A 77 6.25 -0.44 2.02
C ARG A 77 6.54 -0.63 3.50
N GLU A 78 5.96 0.21 4.35
CA GLU A 78 6.14 0.12 5.80
C GLU A 78 5.59 -1.20 6.36
N LEU A 79 4.40 -1.62 5.91
CA LEU A 79 3.83 -2.92 6.29
C LEU A 79 4.75 -4.08 5.89
N ARG A 80 5.32 -4.05 4.68
CA ARG A 80 6.28 -5.07 4.25
C ARG A 80 7.57 -5.04 5.06
N ALA A 81 8.08 -3.86 5.39
CA ALA A 81 9.27 -3.71 6.21
C ALA A 81 9.04 -4.28 7.61
N VAL A 82 7.91 -3.97 8.24
CA VAL A 82 7.53 -4.50 9.56
C VAL A 82 7.47 -6.03 9.52
N VAL A 83 6.83 -6.63 8.51
CA VAL A 83 6.79 -8.10 8.38
C VAL A 83 8.19 -8.70 8.26
N ALA A 84 9.07 -8.10 7.45
CA ALA A 84 10.45 -8.57 7.29
C ALA A 84 11.28 -8.43 8.58
N ASP A 85 11.10 -7.36 9.33
CA ASP A 85 11.79 -7.13 10.62
C ASP A 85 11.38 -8.20 11.64
N PHE A 86 10.09 -8.56 11.68
CA PHE A 86 9.61 -9.61 12.56
C PHE A 86 10.11 -11.00 12.17
N GLU A 87 10.12 -11.35 10.87
CA GLU A 87 10.69 -12.61 10.40
C GLU A 87 12.16 -12.74 10.81
N THR A 88 12.94 -11.65 10.64
CA THR A 88 14.35 -11.60 11.07
C THR A 88 14.49 -11.79 12.58
N MET A 89 13.62 -11.16 13.37
CA MET A 89 13.63 -11.27 14.83
C MET A 89 13.28 -12.69 15.31
N GLU A 90 12.31 -13.35 14.66
CA GLU A 90 11.98 -14.74 14.97
C GLU A 90 13.13 -15.69 14.65
N GLU A 91 13.82 -15.49 13.52
CA GLU A 91 14.99 -16.27 13.14
C GLU A 91 16.15 -16.11 14.15
N ASP A 92 16.42 -14.89 14.61
CA ASP A 92 17.43 -14.63 15.65
C ASP A 92 17.09 -15.34 16.95
N PHE A 93 15.84 -15.22 17.42
CA PHE A 93 15.40 -15.92 18.62
C PHE A 93 15.48 -17.44 18.48
N ALA A 94 15.04 -18.00 17.36
CA ALA A 94 15.13 -19.43 17.10
C ALA A 94 16.59 -19.91 17.02
N GLY A 95 17.49 -19.09 16.48
CA GLY A 95 18.94 -19.33 16.48
C GLY A 95 19.52 -19.38 17.89
N ARG A 96 19.24 -18.34 18.69
CA ARG A 96 19.70 -18.24 20.09
C ARG A 96 19.15 -19.36 20.96
N TYR A 97 17.90 -19.78 20.74
CA TYR A 97 17.31 -20.90 21.47
C TYR A 97 18.00 -22.23 21.14
N ARG A 98 18.29 -22.48 19.86
CA ARG A 98 19.04 -23.67 19.41
C ARG A 98 20.46 -23.68 19.98
N GLN A 99 21.13 -22.54 20.00
CA GLN A 99 22.46 -22.40 20.60
C GLN A 99 22.42 -22.72 22.10
N LEU A 100 21.46 -22.14 22.84
CA LEU A 100 21.31 -22.40 24.27
C LEU A 100 21.02 -23.88 24.57
N GLN A 101 20.17 -24.51 23.75
CA GLN A 101 19.90 -25.96 23.86
C GLN A 101 21.15 -26.81 23.58
N ALA A 102 22.00 -26.42 22.62
CA ALA A 102 23.25 -27.12 22.34
C ALA A 102 24.24 -26.99 23.52
N GLU A 103 24.38 -25.79 24.10
CA GLU A 103 25.25 -25.54 25.25
C GLU A 103 24.78 -26.28 26.52
N LEU A 104 23.47 -26.35 26.75
CA LEU A 104 22.88 -27.09 27.87
C LEU A 104 22.87 -28.61 27.64
N GLY A 105 22.67 -29.06 26.40
CA GLY A 105 22.65 -30.47 26.01
C GLY A 105 24.03 -31.12 25.97
N GLY A 106 25.08 -30.35 25.68
CA GLY A 106 26.48 -30.79 25.70
C GLY A 106 27.10 -30.88 27.11
N ARG A 107 26.35 -30.55 28.17
CA ARG A 107 26.79 -30.57 29.58
C ARG A 107 26.36 -31.85 30.33
N ARG A 108 26.13 -32.95 29.63
CA ARG A 108 25.90 -34.29 30.22
C ARG A 108 26.93 -35.28 29.72
#